data_AF-A0A9W7GQV4-F1
#
_entry.id   AF-A0A9W7GQV4-F1
#
_cell.length_a   1.000
_cell.length_b   1.000
_cell.length_c   1.000
_cell.angle_alpha   90.00
_cell.angle_beta   90.00
_cell.angle_gamma   90.00
#
_symmetry.space_group_name_H-M   'P 1'
#
loop_
_entity.id
_entity.type
_entity.pdbx_description
1 polymer ?
#
loop_
_entity_poly.entity_id
_entity_poly.type
_entity_poly.pdbx_seq_one_letter_code
_entity_poly.pdbx_strand_id
1 'polypeptide(L)'
;PHVINACLDAVDGFMVSLGPNVLLMYVVQGLFHPAKRVREVYWRVYNNLYMYASHALVATYPRIRRRTHTRSANFVRGRGRV
;
A
#
# COMPACT_ATOMS: atom_id res chain seq x y z
N PRO A 1 8.06 21.71 -13.83
CA PRO A 1 6.87 20.83 -13.88
C PRO A 1 5.77 21.32 -12.93
N HIS A 2 4.93 22.24 -13.42
CA HIS A 2 3.96 22.95 -12.56
C HIS A 2 2.70 22.13 -12.29
N VAL A 3 2.16 21.47 -13.32
CA VAL A 3 0.91 20.70 -13.22
C VAL A 3 1.10 19.45 -12.35
N ILE A 4 2.20 18.71 -12.53
CA ILE A 4 2.41 17.46 -11.80
C ILE A 4 2.59 17.70 -10.29
N ASN A 5 3.24 18.79 -9.91
CA ASN A 5 3.39 19.16 -8.51
C ASN A 5 2.04 19.59 -7.94
N ALA A 6 1.29 20.45 -8.64
CA ALA A 6 -0.05 20.84 -8.22
C ALA A 6 -1.02 19.64 -8.08
N CYS A 7 -0.93 18.64 -8.95
CA CYS A 7 -1.72 17.42 -8.83
C CYS A 7 -1.34 16.59 -7.60
N LEU A 8 -0.04 16.45 -7.30
CA LEU A 8 0.41 15.74 -6.11
C LEU A 8 0.02 16.49 -4.82
N ASP A 9 0.15 17.82 -4.81
CA ASP A 9 -0.26 18.66 -3.69
C ASP A 9 -1.78 18.59 -3.44
N ALA A 10 -2.59 18.50 -4.51
CA ALA A 10 -4.02 18.28 -4.40
C ALA A 10 -4.36 16.91 -3.78
N VAL A 11 -3.60 15.86 -4.14
CA VAL A 11 -3.74 14.52 -3.55
C VAL A 11 -3.40 14.53 -2.06
N ASP A 12 -2.36 15.26 -1.67
CA ASP A 12 -2.00 15.45 -0.26
C ASP A 12 -3.11 16.22 0.49
N GLY A 13 -3.77 17.19 -0.16
CA GLY A 13 -4.95 17.88 0.39
C GLY A 13 -6.14 16.95 0.66
N PHE A 14 -6.38 15.95 -0.20
CA PHE A 14 -7.43 14.96 0.01
C PHE A 14 -7.17 14.05 1.22
N MET A 15 -5.92 13.90 1.67
CA MET A 15 -5.61 13.10 2.86
C MET A 15 -6.24 13.69 4.13
N VAL A 16 -6.38 15.02 4.21
CA VAL A 16 -7.02 15.71 5.34
C VAL A 16 -8.55 15.66 5.21
N SER A 17 -9.08 15.88 4.00
CA SER A 17 -10.53 15.99 3.79
C SER A 17 -11.28 14.65 3.82
N LEU A 18 -10.72 13.61 3.20
CA LEU A 18 -11.36 12.28 3.11
C LEU A 18 -10.77 11.27 4.10
N GLY A 19 -9.55 11.55 4.58
CA GLY A 19 -8.78 10.63 5.40
C GLY A 19 -7.86 9.70 4.57
N PRO A 20 -6.74 9.25 5.17
CA PRO A 20 -5.72 8.45 4.49
C PRO A 20 -6.23 7.06 4.07
N ASN A 21 -7.29 6.57 4.72
CA ASN A 21 -7.89 5.27 4.50
C ASN A 21 -8.49 5.11 3.09
N VAL A 22 -9.23 6.12 2.63
CA VAL A 22 -9.85 6.11 1.30
C VAL A 22 -8.78 6.15 0.23
N LEU A 23 -7.75 6.97 0.43
CA LEU A 23 -6.67 7.13 -0.53
C LEU A 23 -5.84 5.85 -0.70
N LEU A 24 -5.59 5.12 0.39
CA LEU A 24 -4.89 3.83 0.33
C LEU A 24 -5.59 2.82 -0.61
N MET A 25 -6.93 2.81 -0.62
CA MET A 25 -7.72 1.92 -1.49
C MET A 25 -7.49 2.18 -3.00
N TYR A 26 -7.21 3.43 -3.37
CA TYR A 26 -6.86 3.78 -4.75
C TYR A 26 -5.38 3.52 -5.06
N VAL A 27 -4.48 3.80 -4.11
CA VAL A 27 -3.03 3.65 -4.29
C VAL A 27 -2.63 2.19 -4.45
N VAL A 28 -3.24 1.26 -3.70
CA VAL A 28 -2.90 -0.17 -3.73
C VAL A 28 -3.05 -0.80 -5.13
N GLN A 29 -3.98 -0.29 -5.97
CA GLN A 29 -4.20 -0.82 -7.33
C GLN A 29 -2.99 -0.60 -8.24
N GLY A 30 -2.31 0.55 -8.10
CA GLY A 30 -1.14 0.90 -8.91
C GLY A 30 0.21 0.49 -8.31
N LEU A 31 0.25 0.15 -7.02
CA LEU A 31 1.48 -0.09 -6.27
C LEU A 31 2.30 -1.29 -6.81
N PHE A 32 1.62 -2.34 -7.27
CA PHE A 32 2.23 -3.56 -7.80
C PHE A 32 2.11 -3.70 -9.32
N HIS A 33 1.77 -2.61 -10.02
CA HIS A 33 1.60 -2.63 -11.47
C HIS A 33 2.91 -3.05 -12.19
N PRO A 34 2.87 -3.91 -13.23
CA PRO A 34 4.08 -4.42 -13.90
C PRO A 34 4.89 -3.33 -14.62
N ALA A 35 4.25 -2.26 -15.10
CA ALA A 35 4.97 -1.16 -15.75
C ALA A 35 5.69 -0.25 -14.73
N LYS A 36 6.99 -0.05 -14.94
CA LYS A 36 7.86 0.75 -14.06
C LYS A 36 7.38 2.20 -13.90
N ARG A 37 6.99 2.86 -14.99
CA ARG A 37 6.55 4.26 -15.00
C ARG A 37 5.30 4.51 -14.14
N VAL A 38 4.36 3.57 -14.14
CA VAL A 38 3.16 3.66 -13.30
C VAL A 38 3.57 3.48 -11.84
N ARG A 39 4.35 2.43 -11.56
CA ARG A 39 4.79 2.10 -10.21
C ARG A 39 5.52 3.27 -9.54
N GLU A 40 6.43 3.96 -10.23
CA GLU A 40 7.19 5.09 -9.69
C GLU A 40 6.29 6.21 -9.11
N VAL A 41 5.20 6.56 -9.81
CA VAL A 41 4.26 7.60 -9.35
C VAL A 41 3.45 7.12 -8.14
N TYR A 42 2.92 5.91 -8.19
CA TYR A 42 2.12 5.35 -7.08
C TYR A 42 2.95 5.16 -5.81
N TRP A 43 4.21 4.76 -5.93
CA TRP A 43 5.11 4.65 -4.78
C TRP A 43 5.44 6.01 -4.16
N ARG A 44 5.56 7.06 -4.97
CA ARG A 44 5.76 8.42 -4.45
C ARG A 44 4.56 8.87 -3.59
N VAL A 45 3.34 8.65 -4.07
CA VAL A 45 2.11 8.97 -3.32
C VAL A 45 2.00 8.12 -2.05
N TYR A 46 2.33 6.82 -2.13
CA TYR A 46 2.36 5.94 -0.96
C TYR A 46 3.33 6.42 0.12
N ASN A 47 4.51 6.91 -0.26
CA ASN A 47 5.50 7.42 0.69
C ASN A 47 4.99 8.66 1.44
N ASN A 48 4.36 9.60 0.74
CA ASN A 48 3.73 10.77 1.38
C ASN A 48 2.62 10.34 2.34
N LEU A 49 1.75 9.43 1.90
CA LEU A 49 0.65 8.90 2.71
C LEU A 49 1.14 8.20 3.98
N TYR A 50 2.21 7.41 3.85
CA TYR A 50 2.82 6.70 4.97
C TYR A 50 3.44 7.67 6.00
N MET A 51 4.08 8.73 5.53
CA MET A 51 4.65 9.77 6.40
C MET A 51 3.56 10.61 7.09
N TYR A 52 2.43 10.84 6.43
CA TYR A 52 1.32 11.62 7.00
C TYR A 52 0.63 10.89 8.17
N ALA A 53 0.24 9.62 8.00
CA ALA A 53 -0.56 8.92 9.01
C ALA A 53 -0.35 7.40 9.01
N SER A 54 0.83 6.95 9.42
CA SER A 54 1.20 5.52 9.43
C SER A 54 0.28 4.67 10.33
N HIS A 55 -0.18 5.23 11.45
CA HIS A 55 -1.03 4.54 12.42
C HIS A 55 -2.46 4.31 11.91
N ALA A 56 -3.01 5.24 11.12
CA ALA A 56 -4.35 5.14 10.58
C ALA A 56 -4.46 4.07 9.48
N LEU A 57 -3.36 3.82 8.74
CA LEU A 57 -3.32 2.87 7.63
C LEU A 57 -3.46 1.41 8.06
N VAL A 58 -3.21 1.08 9.33
CA VAL A 58 -3.25 -0.30 9.84
C VAL A 58 -4.59 -0.97 9.59
N ALA A 59 -5.69 -0.22 9.72
CA ALA A 59 -7.05 -0.73 9.54
C ALA A 59 -7.41 -1.00 8.06
N THR A 60 -6.75 -0.32 7.12
CA THR A 60 -7.09 -0.34 5.70
C THR A 60 -6.17 -1.19 4.85
N TYR A 61 -5.13 -1.81 5.41
CA TYR A 61 -4.30 -2.72 4.62
C TYR A 61 -5.12 -3.91 4.08
N PRO A 62 -5.00 -4.24 2.79
CA PRO A 62 -5.69 -5.38 2.21
C PRO A 62 -5.19 -6.68 2.85
N ARG A 63 -6.11 -7.60 3.14
CA ARG A 63 -5.76 -8.89 3.72
C ARG A 63 -5.07 -9.76 2.68
N ILE A 64 -3.74 -9.86 2.75
CA ILE A 64 -2.96 -10.71 1.85
C ILE A 64 -3.01 -12.15 2.36
N ARG A 65 -3.62 -13.05 1.58
CA ARG A 65 -3.61 -14.49 1.89
C ARG A 65 -2.20 -15.05 1.71
N ARG A 66 -1.70 -15.73 2.74
CA ARG A 66 -0.41 -16.43 2.66
C ARG A 66 -0.44 -17.47 1.55
N ARG A 67 0.58 -17.43 0.67
CA ARG A 67 0.84 -18.48 -0.33
C ARG A 67 1.60 -19.62 0.33
N THR A 68 1.22 -20.86 0.04
CA THR A 68 1.77 -22.09 0.66
C THR A 68 3.24 -22.37 0.32
N HIS A 69 3.84 -21.66 -0.64
CA HIS A 69 5.22 -21.87 -1.10
C HIS A 69 6.28 -21.04 -0.36
N THR A 70 5.91 -20.21 0.61
CA THR A 70 6.90 -19.57 1.48
C THR A 70 7.48 -20.64 2.41
N ARG A 71 8.81 -20.84 2.37
CA ARG A 71 9.62 -21.90 3.03
C ARG A 71 9.30 -22.25 4.51
N SER A 72 8.42 -21.51 5.16
CA SER A 72 7.98 -21.69 6.55
C SER A 72 6.85 -22.72 6.74
N ALA A 73 6.18 -23.18 5.66
CA ALA A 73 5.10 -24.18 5.76
C ALA A 73 5.59 -25.57 6.22
N ASN A 74 6.89 -25.85 6.10
CA ASN A 74 7.50 -27.09 6.58
C ASN A 74 7.70 -27.13 8.10
N PHE A 75 7.58 -26.00 8.80
CA PHE A 75 7.77 -25.95 10.25
C PHE A 75 6.51 -26.37 11.02
N VAL A 76 5.32 -26.06 10.50
CA VAL A 76 4.05 -26.37 11.18
C VAL A 76 3.53 -27.78 10.84
N ARG A 77 3.90 -28.35 9.68
CA ARG A 77 3.55 -29.75 9.33
C ARG A 77 4.35 -30.81 10.10
N GLY A 78 5.35 -30.41 10.91
CA GLY A 78 6.19 -31.33 11.71
C GLY A 78 5.75 -31.55 13.15
N ARG A 79 4.66 -30.95 13.64
CA ARG A 79 4.18 -31.10 15.03
C ARG A 79 2.69 -31.46 15.10
N GLY A 80 2.33 -32.65 14.62
CA GLY A 80 0.95 -33.11 14.66
C GLY A 80 0.77 -34.55 14.17
N ARG A 81 1.59 -35.46 14.70
CA ARG A 81 1.35 -36.92 14.72
C ARG A 81 2.06 -37.49 15.96
N VAL A 82 1.40 -37.30 17.11
CA VAL A 82 1.32 -38.28 18.19
C VAL A 82 -0.15 -38.31 18.61
#